data_AF-A0A2R7Y351-F1
#
_entry.id   AF-A0A2R7Y351-F1
#
_cell.length_a   1.000
_cell.length_b   1.000
_cell.length_c   1.000
_cell.angle_alpha   90.00
_cell.angle_beta   90.00
_cell.angle_gamma   90.00
#
_symmetry.space_group_name_H-M   'P 1'
#
loop_
_entity.id
_entity.type
_entity.pdbx_description
1 polymer ?
#
loop_
_entity_poly.entity_id
_entity_poly.type
_entity_poly.pdbx_seq_one_letter_code
_entity_poly.pdbx_strand_id
1 'polypeptide(L)'
;MLRNSVVIIDRGYYEELVKEVENLLKEYGELRELSIKEWLYSQDPASVDISIIKRGFEFVRSEVEFLKEQILEKPVDEVKNSPILSRVLERSYQLIVEALADIARHITSSMGWGPCFTASECFKRIAEKNVIPEQLVEELIKRMKVRNIIIHRYLDVDYEELYKDTHKLISLTHEFEEHIVKFLRNLK
;
A
#
# COMPACT_ATOMS: atom_id res chain seq x y z
N MET A 1 33.93 -22.94 -7.45
CA MET A 1 33.83 -22.11 -8.67
C MET A 1 33.25 -22.97 -9.78
N LEU A 2 32.03 -22.67 -10.24
CA LEU A 2 31.47 -23.26 -11.46
C LEU A 2 31.00 -22.10 -12.35
N ARG A 3 31.62 -22.03 -13.53
CA ARG A 3 31.31 -21.11 -14.64
C ARG A 3 30.09 -21.65 -15.39
N ASN A 4 29.17 -20.76 -15.74
CA ASN A 4 28.10 -20.96 -16.74
C ASN A 4 27.05 -22.04 -16.42
N SER A 5 26.43 -21.98 -15.24
CA SER A 5 25.25 -22.78 -14.96
C SER A 5 24.03 -22.16 -15.62
N VAL A 6 23.47 -22.84 -16.62
CA VAL A 6 22.09 -22.62 -17.06
C VAL A 6 21.21 -22.73 -15.81
N VAL A 7 20.56 -21.64 -15.42
CA VAL A 7 19.49 -21.69 -14.43
C VAL A 7 18.37 -22.46 -15.10
N ILE A 8 18.08 -23.67 -14.65
CA ILE A 8 16.86 -24.38 -15.03
C ILE A 8 15.74 -23.62 -14.33
N ILE A 9 15.23 -22.60 -15.01
CA ILE A 9 14.07 -21.85 -14.54
C ILE A 9 12.88 -22.80 -14.73
N ASP A 10 12.33 -23.26 -13.62
CA ASP A 10 11.04 -23.94 -13.63
C ASP A 10 10.03 -23.06 -14.40
N ARG A 11 9.27 -23.64 -15.34
CA ARG A 11 8.31 -22.88 -16.16
C ARG A 11 7.29 -22.16 -15.29
N GLY A 12 6.90 -22.76 -14.16
CA GLY A 12 6.04 -22.11 -13.17
C GLY A 12 6.68 -20.86 -12.56
N TYR A 13 7.94 -20.95 -12.15
CA TYR A 13 8.69 -19.81 -11.60
C TYR A 13 8.93 -18.69 -12.64
N TYR A 14 9.15 -19.04 -13.91
CA TYR A 14 9.31 -18.03 -14.97
C TYR A 14 8.01 -17.24 -15.18
N GLU A 15 6.86 -17.90 -15.23
CA GLU A 15 5.57 -17.24 -15.39
C GLU A 15 5.22 -16.34 -14.19
N GLU A 16 5.55 -16.78 -12.97
CA GLU A 16 5.39 -15.93 -11.79
C GLU A 16 6.31 -14.70 -11.82
N LEU A 17 7.57 -14.89 -12.23
CA LEU A 17 8.55 -13.81 -12.33
C LEU A 17 8.15 -12.78 -13.40
N VAL A 18 7.65 -13.22 -14.56
CA VAL A 18 7.16 -12.33 -15.61
C VAL A 18 6.00 -11.47 -15.09
N LYS A 19 5.03 -12.09 -14.39
CA LYS A 19 3.92 -11.34 -13.79
C LYS A 19 4.39 -10.35 -12.72
N GLU A 20 5.37 -10.73 -11.91
CA GLU A 20 5.96 -9.83 -10.91
C GLU A 20 6.63 -8.61 -11.56
N VAL A 21 7.43 -8.84 -12.62
CA VAL A 21 8.09 -7.75 -13.36
C VAL A 21 7.08 -6.85 -14.07
N GLU A 22 6.06 -7.40 -14.71
CA GLU A 22 4.99 -6.62 -15.36
C GLU A 22 4.26 -5.71 -14.36
N ASN A 23 3.97 -6.23 -13.17
CA ASN A 23 3.31 -5.45 -12.11
C ASN A 23 4.21 -4.31 -11.62
N LEU A 24 5.50 -4.59 -11.41
CA LEU A 24 6.48 -3.57 -11.01
C LEU A 24 6.58 -2.46 -12.07
N LEU A 25 6.57 -2.80 -13.35
CA LEU A 25 6.62 -1.82 -14.44
C LEU A 25 5.35 -0.95 -14.52
N LYS A 26 4.18 -1.55 -14.25
CA LYS A 26 2.91 -0.82 -14.20
C LYS A 26 2.89 0.17 -13.02
N GLU A 27 3.23 -0.31 -11.83
CA GLU A 27 3.30 0.51 -10.61
C GLU A 27 4.31 1.65 -10.78
N TYR A 28 5.48 1.37 -11.39
CA TYR A 28 6.47 2.38 -11.76
C TYR A 28 5.86 3.49 -12.62
N GLY A 29 5.13 3.12 -13.68
CA GLY A 29 4.52 4.07 -14.60
C GLY A 29 3.51 4.98 -13.90
N GLU A 30 2.62 4.38 -13.11
CA GLU A 30 1.58 5.07 -12.34
C GLU A 30 2.18 6.07 -11.33
N LEU A 31 3.15 5.62 -10.52
CA LEU A 31 3.77 6.47 -9.51
C LEU A 31 4.61 7.60 -10.13
N ARG A 32 5.29 7.32 -11.25
CA ARG A 32 6.05 8.36 -11.98
C ARG A 32 5.13 9.44 -12.51
N GLU A 33 3.99 9.08 -13.11
CA GLU A 33 3.02 10.06 -13.59
C GLU A 33 2.41 10.88 -12.44
N LEU A 34 2.07 10.24 -11.32
CA LEU A 34 1.54 10.91 -10.13
C LEU A 34 2.54 11.90 -9.53
N SER A 35 3.80 11.48 -9.37
CA SER A 35 4.87 12.33 -8.86
C SER A 35 5.09 13.58 -9.73
N ILE A 36 5.10 13.43 -11.05
CA ILE A 36 5.21 14.56 -11.98
C ILE A 36 4.01 15.50 -11.86
N LYS A 37 2.79 14.95 -11.82
CA LYS A 37 1.57 15.76 -11.68
C LYS A 37 1.58 16.54 -10.37
N GLU A 38 1.87 15.90 -9.24
CA GLU A 38 1.94 16.59 -7.94
C GLU A 38 2.98 17.71 -7.93
N TRP A 39 4.17 17.46 -8.51
CA TRP A 39 5.20 18.48 -8.61
C TRP A 39 4.76 19.68 -9.46
N LEU A 40 4.08 19.45 -10.58
CA LEU A 40 3.60 20.51 -11.47
C LEU A 40 2.43 21.33 -10.88
N TYR A 41 1.58 20.72 -10.04
CA TYR A 41 0.38 21.36 -9.49
C TYR A 41 0.54 21.87 -8.05
N SER A 42 1.65 21.56 -7.37
CA SER A 42 1.91 22.05 -6.01
C SER A 42 2.28 23.55 -6.01
N GLN A 43 1.73 24.31 -5.05
CA GLN A 43 2.15 25.70 -4.82
C GLN A 43 3.57 25.79 -4.26
N ASP A 44 4.00 24.77 -3.52
CA ASP A 44 5.35 24.61 -2.99
C ASP A 44 5.76 23.13 -3.10
N PRO A 45 6.34 22.72 -4.23
CA PRO A 45 6.71 21.32 -4.48
C PRO A 45 7.79 20.78 -3.53
N ALA A 46 8.46 21.65 -2.77
CA ALA A 46 9.54 21.30 -1.85
C ALA A 46 9.06 21.18 -0.39
N SER A 47 7.76 21.32 -0.13
CA SER A 47 7.19 21.14 1.21
C SER A 47 6.05 20.13 1.21
N VAL A 48 5.84 19.55 2.39
CA VAL A 48 4.77 18.58 2.62
C VAL A 48 3.45 19.31 2.71
N ASP A 49 2.59 19.14 1.70
CA ASP A 49 1.21 19.65 1.75
C ASP A 49 0.39 18.86 2.79
N ILE A 50 0.16 19.48 3.95
CA ILE A 50 -0.61 18.91 5.06
C ILE A 50 -2.06 18.65 4.64
N SER A 51 -2.62 19.41 3.69
CA SER A 51 -3.99 19.23 3.23
C SER A 51 -4.16 17.92 2.44
N ILE A 52 -3.16 17.52 1.66
CA ILE A 52 -3.14 16.22 0.95
C ILE A 52 -3.12 15.09 1.98
N ILE A 53 -2.21 15.16 2.95
CA ILE A 53 -2.10 14.13 3.99
C ILE A 53 -3.39 14.03 4.82
N LYS A 54 -3.95 15.17 5.22
CA LYS A 54 -5.20 15.22 5.99
C LYS A 54 -6.36 14.58 5.20
N ARG A 55 -6.53 14.93 3.92
CA ARG A 55 -7.57 14.32 3.08
C ARG A 55 -7.35 12.82 2.91
N GLY A 56 -6.09 12.38 2.76
CA GLY A 56 -5.74 10.96 2.70
C GLY A 56 -6.17 10.21 3.96
N PHE A 57 -5.85 10.71 5.14
CA PHE A 57 -6.28 10.08 6.39
C PHE A 57 -7.79 10.17 6.64
N GLU A 58 -8.46 11.26 6.24
CA GLU A 58 -9.93 11.34 6.29
C GLU A 58 -10.59 10.26 5.42
N PHE A 59 -10.06 10.04 4.21
CA PHE A 59 -10.49 8.96 3.35
C PHE A 59 -10.25 7.58 4.00
N VAL A 60 -9.04 7.31 4.50
CA VAL A 60 -8.71 6.05 5.18
C VAL A 60 -9.66 5.79 6.34
N ARG A 61 -9.92 6.79 7.20
CA ARG A 61 -10.83 6.63 8.33
C ARG A 61 -12.25 6.34 7.88
N SER A 62 -12.75 7.06 6.87
CA SER A 62 -14.08 6.80 6.30
C SER A 62 -14.20 5.37 5.78
N GLU A 63 -13.17 4.86 5.10
CA GLU A 63 -13.17 3.51 4.54
C GLU A 63 -13.06 2.43 5.63
N VAL A 64 -12.27 2.69 6.68
CA VAL A 64 -12.16 1.81 7.85
C VAL A 64 -13.48 1.70 8.59
N GLU A 65 -14.19 2.82 8.82
CA GLU A 65 -15.49 2.78 9.48
C GLU A 65 -16.53 2.06 8.61
N PHE A 66 -16.54 2.31 7.30
CA PHE A 66 -17.36 1.57 6.35
C PHE A 66 -17.10 0.04 6.41
N LEU A 67 -15.84 -0.39 6.43
CA LEU A 67 -15.49 -1.81 6.58
C LEU A 67 -16.01 -2.39 7.89
N LYS A 68 -15.86 -1.66 9.01
CA LYS A 68 -16.34 -2.12 10.31
C LYS A 68 -17.83 -2.37 10.27
N GLU A 69 -18.61 -1.36 9.88
CA GLU A 69 -20.07 -1.40 9.91
C GLU A 69 -20.66 -2.39 8.89
N GLN A 70 -20.09 -2.46 7.68
CA GLN A 70 -20.74 -3.19 6.59
C GLN A 70 -20.21 -4.62 6.43
N ILE A 71 -18.98 -4.89 6.88
CA ILE A 71 -18.28 -6.16 6.63
C ILE A 71 -17.84 -6.84 7.92
N LEU A 72 -17.13 -6.15 8.81
CA LEU A 72 -16.50 -6.78 9.97
C LEU A 72 -17.48 -7.05 11.13
N GLU A 73 -18.68 -6.48 11.11
CA GLU A 73 -19.78 -6.90 12.00
C GLU A 73 -20.38 -8.27 11.62
N LYS A 74 -20.13 -8.75 10.40
CA LYS A 74 -20.68 -10.01 9.89
C LYS A 74 -19.75 -11.17 10.18
N PRO A 75 -20.27 -12.38 10.45
CA PRO A 75 -19.43 -13.57 10.55
C PRO A 75 -18.62 -13.79 9.27
N VAL A 76 -17.37 -14.23 9.41
CA VAL A 76 -16.47 -14.49 8.26
C VAL A 76 -17.09 -15.45 7.24
N ASP A 77 -17.87 -16.42 7.69
CA ASP A 77 -18.60 -17.35 6.82
C ASP A 77 -19.67 -16.66 5.96
N GLU A 78 -20.31 -15.59 6.45
CA GLU A 78 -21.26 -14.80 5.65
C GLU A 78 -20.51 -14.01 4.57
N VAL A 79 -19.39 -13.38 4.95
CA VAL A 79 -18.60 -12.55 4.03
C VAL A 79 -17.99 -13.39 2.92
N LYS A 80 -17.36 -14.53 3.24
CA LYS A 80 -16.69 -15.39 2.27
C LYS A 80 -17.64 -16.09 1.30
N ASN A 81 -18.87 -16.39 1.75
CA ASN A 81 -19.88 -17.06 0.92
C ASN A 81 -20.75 -16.08 0.12
N SER A 82 -20.57 -14.77 0.31
CA SER A 82 -21.28 -13.72 -0.43
C SER A 82 -20.37 -13.06 -1.46
N PRO A 83 -20.63 -13.23 -2.77
CA PRO A 83 -19.85 -12.58 -3.83
C PRO A 83 -19.83 -11.05 -3.73
N ILE A 84 -20.89 -10.46 -3.15
CA ILE A 84 -21.00 -9.01 -2.96
C ILE A 84 -20.09 -8.59 -1.79
N LEU A 85 -20.24 -9.21 -0.62
CA LEU A 85 -19.47 -8.82 0.57
C LEU A 85 -17.97 -9.06 0.38
N SER A 86 -17.60 -10.17 -0.26
CA SER A 86 -16.21 -10.47 -0.63
C SER A 86 -15.60 -9.39 -1.52
N ARG A 87 -16.33 -8.91 -2.54
CA ARG A 87 -15.86 -7.83 -3.42
C ARG A 87 -15.76 -6.48 -2.72
N VAL A 88 -16.68 -6.21 -1.79
CA VAL A 88 -16.61 -5.00 -0.96
C VAL A 88 -15.37 -5.05 -0.08
N LEU A 89 -15.12 -6.18 0.59
CA LEU A 89 -13.92 -6.41 1.40
C LEU A 89 -12.64 -6.18 0.58
N GLU A 90 -12.53 -6.80 -0.60
CA GLU A 90 -11.41 -6.62 -1.52
C GLU A 90 -11.20 -5.15 -1.88
N ARG A 91 -12.26 -4.46 -2.31
CA ARG A 91 -12.15 -3.09 -2.79
C ARG A 91 -11.72 -2.15 -1.67
N SER A 92 -12.35 -2.25 -0.50
CA SER A 92 -12.01 -1.42 0.66
C SER A 92 -10.60 -1.67 1.15
N TYR A 93 -10.16 -2.94 1.17
CA TYR A 93 -8.78 -3.30 1.50
C TYR A 93 -7.78 -2.63 0.54
N GLN A 94 -8.03 -2.73 -0.77
CA GLN A 94 -7.17 -2.09 -1.79
C GLN A 94 -7.10 -0.58 -1.60
N LEU A 95 -8.25 0.07 -1.41
CA LEU A 95 -8.37 1.53 -1.26
C LEU A 95 -7.58 2.05 -0.06
N ILE A 96 -7.66 1.37 1.08
CA ILE A 96 -6.91 1.74 2.29
C ILE A 96 -5.41 1.64 2.01
N VAL A 97 -4.96 0.51 1.49
CA VAL A 97 -3.53 0.27 1.23
C VAL A 97 -2.96 1.28 0.22
N GLU A 98 -3.71 1.60 -0.83
CA GLU A 98 -3.34 2.60 -1.84
C GLU A 98 -3.25 4.02 -1.24
N ALA A 99 -4.22 4.41 -0.41
CA ALA A 99 -4.20 5.72 0.25
C ALA A 99 -3.01 5.88 1.22
N LEU A 100 -2.63 4.83 1.95
CA LEU A 100 -1.43 4.85 2.80
C LEU A 100 -0.15 5.01 1.97
N ALA A 101 -0.08 4.31 0.82
CA ALA A 101 1.04 4.43 -0.10
C ALA A 101 1.15 5.82 -0.72
N ASP A 102 0.02 6.44 -1.08
CA ASP A 102 -0.02 7.81 -1.59
C ASP A 102 0.47 8.83 -0.57
N ILE A 103 0.13 8.67 0.71
CA ILE A 103 0.66 9.51 1.79
C ILE A 103 2.19 9.37 1.88
N ALA A 104 2.72 8.14 1.87
CA ALA A 104 4.15 7.89 1.92
C ALA A 104 4.89 8.47 0.69
N ARG A 105 4.28 8.34 -0.49
CA ARG A 105 4.78 8.89 -1.75
C ARG A 105 4.83 10.41 -1.72
N HIS A 106 3.75 11.06 -1.30
CA HIS A 106 3.68 12.52 -1.15
C HIS A 106 4.79 13.02 -0.23
N ILE A 107 4.94 12.42 0.96
CA ILE A 107 6.00 12.79 1.91
C ILE A 107 7.39 12.61 1.27
N THR A 108 7.65 11.47 0.65
CA THR A 108 8.96 11.16 0.03
C THR A 108 9.29 12.17 -1.08
N SER A 109 8.31 12.48 -1.93
CA SER A 109 8.45 13.42 -3.04
C SER A 109 8.68 14.84 -2.55
N SER A 110 7.81 15.34 -1.65
CA SER A 110 7.91 16.68 -1.07
C SER A 110 9.22 16.92 -0.34
N MET A 111 9.73 15.93 0.39
CA MET A 111 10.97 16.06 1.16
C MET A 111 12.25 15.86 0.33
N GLY A 112 12.13 15.54 -0.96
CA GLY A 112 13.27 15.32 -1.85
C GLY A 112 14.13 14.12 -1.44
N TRP A 113 13.53 13.06 -0.86
CA TRP A 113 14.26 11.89 -0.35
C TRP A 113 14.69 10.88 -1.43
N GLY A 114 14.76 11.35 -2.67
CA GLY A 114 15.06 10.55 -3.85
C GLY A 114 13.82 9.88 -4.42
N PRO A 115 13.95 9.25 -5.60
CA PRO A 115 12.83 8.59 -6.23
C PRO A 115 12.41 7.35 -5.42
N CYS A 116 11.10 7.15 -5.34
CA CYS A 116 10.47 5.87 -5.03
C CYS A 116 9.58 5.47 -6.20
N PHE A 117 9.80 4.27 -6.71
CA PHE A 117 9.17 3.75 -7.93
C PHE A 117 8.14 2.65 -7.65
N THR A 118 8.01 2.25 -6.39
CA THR A 118 6.95 1.39 -5.88
C THR A 118 6.47 1.96 -4.55
N ALA A 119 5.24 1.66 -4.15
CA ALA A 119 4.72 1.96 -2.82
C ALA A 119 5.62 1.39 -1.73
N SER A 120 6.14 0.18 -1.94
CA SER A 120 7.10 -0.47 -1.04
C SER A 120 8.38 0.35 -0.88
N GLU A 121 8.91 0.92 -1.96
CA GLU A 121 10.05 1.84 -1.89
C GLU A 121 9.69 3.12 -1.15
N CYS A 122 8.51 3.71 -1.38
CA CYS A 122 8.11 4.94 -0.69
C CYS A 122 8.03 4.72 0.84
N PHE A 123 7.48 3.58 1.30
CA PHE A 123 7.49 3.25 2.73
C PHE A 123 8.92 3.08 3.29
N LYS A 124 9.82 2.44 2.53
CA LYS A 124 11.23 2.31 2.93
C LYS A 124 11.91 3.68 3.04
N ARG A 125 11.66 4.59 2.09
CA ARG A 125 12.25 5.95 2.11
C ARG A 125 11.88 6.74 3.35
N ILE A 126 10.60 6.71 3.75
CA ILE A 126 10.19 7.44 4.95
C ILE A 126 10.76 6.80 6.24
N ALA A 127 10.99 5.48 6.24
CA ALA A 127 11.62 4.78 7.37
C ALA A 127 13.14 5.02 7.47
N GLU A 128 13.86 5.11 6.35
CA GLU A 128 15.27 5.54 6.30
C GLU A 128 15.47 6.92 6.95
N LYS A 129 14.41 7.71 7.05
CA LYS A 129 14.38 9.04 7.68
C LYS A 129 13.78 9.03 9.08
N ASN A 130 13.58 7.85 9.67
CA ASN A 130 13.01 7.65 11.00
C ASN A 130 11.60 8.24 11.19
N VAL A 131 10.82 8.38 10.11
CA VAL A 131 9.42 8.83 10.18
C VAL A 131 8.55 7.74 10.82
N ILE A 132 8.74 6.50 10.38
CA ILE A 132 8.08 5.29 10.88
C ILE A 132 9.14 4.23 11.22
N PRO A 133 8.85 3.30 12.15
CA PRO A 133 9.75 2.20 12.47
C PRO A 133 9.80 1.18 11.33
N GLU A 134 10.93 0.50 11.19
CA GLU A 134 11.15 -0.51 10.14
C GLU A 134 10.15 -1.67 10.24
N GLN A 135 9.75 -2.06 11.47
CA GLN A 135 8.74 -3.11 11.66
C GLN A 135 7.38 -2.72 11.05
N LEU A 136 6.98 -1.44 11.14
CA LEU A 136 5.74 -0.97 10.54
C LEU A 136 5.81 -1.00 9.01
N VAL A 137 6.97 -0.70 8.43
CA VAL A 137 7.21 -0.80 6.98
C VAL A 137 7.03 -2.24 6.50
N GLU A 138 7.63 -3.20 7.19
CA GLU A 138 7.52 -4.61 6.83
C GLU A 138 6.05 -5.07 6.82
N GLU A 139 5.28 -4.67 7.83
CA GLU A 139 3.87 -4.99 7.94
C GLU A 139 3.02 -4.30 6.85
N LEU A 140 3.31 -3.05 6.48
CA LEU A 140 2.64 -2.35 5.38
C LEU A 140 2.97 -2.96 4.02
N ILE A 141 4.23 -3.35 3.79
CA ILE A 141 4.66 -4.02 2.54
C ILE A 141 3.96 -5.38 2.38
N LYS A 142 3.77 -6.14 3.47
CA LYS A 142 2.96 -7.37 3.40
C LYS A 142 1.54 -7.09 2.89
N ARG A 143 0.94 -5.98 3.29
CA ARG A 143 -0.43 -5.60 2.88
C ARG A 143 -0.50 -5.12 1.44
N MET A 144 0.54 -4.44 0.96
CA MET A 144 0.74 -4.15 -0.46
C MET A 144 0.78 -5.44 -1.30
N LYS A 145 1.47 -6.48 -0.82
CA LYS A 145 1.52 -7.77 -1.52
C LYS A 145 0.15 -8.44 -1.59
N VAL A 146 -0.62 -8.42 -0.50
CA VAL A 146 -2.01 -8.91 -0.50
C VAL A 146 -2.85 -8.14 -1.52
N ARG A 147 -2.73 -6.81 -1.58
CA ARG A 147 -3.41 -5.97 -2.60
C ARG A 147 -3.07 -6.43 -4.03
N ASN A 148 -1.83 -6.80 -4.29
CA ASN A 148 -1.41 -7.33 -5.59
C ASN A 148 -1.98 -8.72 -5.89
N ILE A 149 -2.12 -9.59 -4.87
CA ILE A 149 -2.80 -10.88 -5.00
C ILE A 149 -4.26 -10.66 -5.41
N ILE A 150 -4.98 -9.75 -4.73
CA ILE A 150 -6.38 -9.47 -5.05
C ILE A 150 -6.56 -9.02 -6.51
N ILE A 151 -5.62 -8.23 -7.06
CA ILE A 151 -5.76 -7.67 -8.42
C ILE A 151 -5.32 -8.65 -9.50
N HIS A 152 -4.22 -9.37 -9.29
CA HIS A 152 -3.54 -10.14 -10.35
C HIS A 152 -3.68 -11.65 -10.20
N ARG A 153 -4.03 -12.12 -9.01
CA ARG A 153 -4.21 -13.53 -8.64
C ARG A 153 -5.57 -13.72 -7.97
N TYR A 154 -6.61 -13.11 -8.54
CA TYR A 154 -7.95 -13.09 -7.94
C TYR A 154 -8.56 -14.49 -7.73
N LEU A 155 -8.11 -15.51 -8.49
CA LEU A 155 -8.52 -16.91 -8.29
C LEU A 155 -7.90 -17.54 -7.03
N ASP A 156 -6.86 -16.92 -6.47
CA ASP A 156 -6.07 -17.42 -5.35
C ASP A 156 -6.38 -16.68 -4.03
N VAL A 157 -7.43 -15.85 -3.99
CA VAL A 157 -7.80 -15.08 -2.78
C VAL A 157 -8.49 -16.00 -1.77
N ASP A 158 -7.83 -16.21 -0.62
CA ASP A 158 -8.47 -16.78 0.56
C ASP A 158 -9.18 -15.67 1.34
N TYR A 159 -10.52 -15.67 1.29
CA TYR A 159 -11.34 -14.66 1.97
C TYR A 159 -11.34 -14.77 3.49
N GLU A 160 -11.05 -15.94 4.05
CA GLU A 160 -10.92 -16.08 5.49
C GLU A 160 -9.62 -15.44 5.99
N GLU A 161 -8.51 -15.64 5.25
CA GLU A 161 -7.26 -14.95 5.51
C GLU A 161 -7.38 -13.44 5.27
N LEU A 162 -8.01 -13.02 4.17
CA LEU A 162 -8.20 -11.59 3.87
C LEU A 162 -9.03 -10.88 4.95
N TYR A 163 -10.10 -11.53 5.43
CA TYR A 163 -10.92 -10.98 6.52
C TYR A 163 -10.10 -10.79 7.80
N LYS A 164 -9.30 -11.81 8.18
CA LYS A 164 -8.40 -11.72 9.34
C LYS A 164 -7.34 -10.63 9.16
N ASP A 165 -6.73 -10.56 7.98
CA ASP A 165 -5.69 -9.58 7.67
C ASP A 165 -6.24 -8.14 7.66
N THR A 166 -7.51 -7.96 7.28
CA THR A 166 -8.19 -6.66 7.32
C THR A 166 -8.23 -6.06 8.73
N HIS A 167 -8.46 -6.87 9.77
CA HIS A 167 -8.37 -6.38 11.16
C HIS A 167 -6.96 -5.86 11.50
N LYS A 168 -5.93 -6.52 10.99
CA LYS A 168 -4.55 -6.09 11.20
C LYS A 168 -4.24 -4.84 10.40
N LEU A 169 -4.70 -4.73 9.15
CA LEU A 169 -4.58 -3.53 8.34
C LEU A 169 -5.19 -2.31 9.05
N ILE A 170 -6.40 -2.44 9.61
CA ILE A 170 -7.06 -1.37 10.38
C ILE A 170 -6.19 -0.90 11.55
N SER A 171 -5.53 -1.82 12.25
CA SER A 171 -4.64 -1.43 13.36
C SER A 171 -3.41 -0.67 12.87
N LEU A 172 -2.86 -1.08 11.73
CA LEU A 172 -1.69 -0.44 11.11
C LEU A 172 -2.01 0.95 10.57
N THR A 173 -3.26 1.23 10.14
CA THR A 173 -3.63 2.57 9.68
C THR A 173 -3.50 3.60 10.80
N HIS A 174 -3.93 3.23 12.01
CA HIS A 174 -3.82 4.08 13.20
C HIS A 174 -2.36 4.33 13.58
N GLU A 175 -1.56 3.25 13.67
CA GLU A 175 -0.13 3.35 13.99
C GLU A 175 0.61 4.23 12.97
N PHE A 176 0.34 4.03 11.68
CA PHE A 176 0.91 4.86 10.63
C PHE A 176 0.52 6.33 10.76
N GLU A 177 -0.77 6.61 11.01
CA GLU A 177 -1.25 7.98 11.21
C GLU A 177 -0.55 8.68 12.39
N GLU A 178 -0.41 8.01 13.52
CA GLU A 178 0.27 8.56 14.70
C GLU A 178 1.70 8.98 14.39
N HIS A 179 2.44 8.13 13.66
CA HIS A 179 3.80 8.41 13.25
C HIS A 179 3.88 9.59 12.27
N ILE A 180 3.01 9.63 11.26
CA ILE A 180 2.98 10.75 10.30
C ILE A 180 2.63 12.05 11.02
N VAL A 181 1.62 12.07 11.89
CA VAL A 181 1.25 13.28 12.66
C VAL A 181 2.40 13.74 13.55
N LYS A 182 3.11 12.81 14.22
CA LYS A 182 4.29 13.14 15.03
C LYS A 182 5.40 13.76 14.18
N PHE A 183 5.68 13.19 13.02
CA PHE A 183 6.64 13.74 12.06
C PHE A 183 6.26 15.15 11.61
N LEU A 184 5.00 15.37 11.21
CA LEU A 184 4.51 16.68 10.77
C LEU A 184 4.60 17.75 11.85
N ARG A 185 4.42 17.39 13.13
CA ARG A 185 4.60 18.32 14.26
C ARG A 185 6.05 18.77 14.43
N ASN A 186 7.01 17.91 14.10
CA ASN A 186 8.44 18.18 14.22
C ASN A 186 9.05 18.90 13.00
N LEU A 187 8.30 19.02 11.90
CA LEU A 187 8.71 19.81 10.73
C LEU A 187 8.53 21.33 10.93
N LYS A 188 7.81 21.73 11.98
CA LYS A 188 7.55 23.13 12.33
C LYS A 188 8.63 23.72 13.24
#